data_AF-A0A0R3PEY7-F1
#
_entry.id   AF-A0A0R3PEY7-F1
#
_cell.length_a   1.000
_cell.length_b   1.000
_cell.length_c   1.000
_cell.angle_alpha   90.00
_cell.angle_beta   90.00
_cell.angle_gamma   90.00
#
_symmetry.space_group_name_H-M   'P 1'
#
loop_
_entity.id
_entity.type
_entity.pdbx_description
1 polymer ?
#
loop_
_entity_poly.entity_id
_entity_poly.type
_entity_poly.pdbx_seq_one_letter_code
_entity_poly.pdbx_strand_id
1 'polypeptide(L)'
;MLWELRYVHPDYHKLLEEEVEVKQACPDVYDYPLVSERFCKEIIEEMEHFGKWSDGSNKDERIAGGYENVPTRDIHMNQIGFERHWLFFMDEYVRPMQEKVFIGYYHKPIESNMMFVVRYRPDEQSSLRPHHDASTFRYALTSVELTFLDMISPEGSYTFIFLLINA
;
A
#
# COMPACT_ATOMS: atom_id res chain seq x y z
N MET A 1 -2.83 16.34 14.95
CA MET A 1 -4.21 16.64 14.50
C MET A 1 -4.33 17.37 13.15
N LEU A 2 -3.50 18.35 12.75
CA LEU A 2 -3.66 18.96 11.41
C LEU A 2 -3.39 18.00 10.24
N TRP A 3 -2.48 17.04 10.43
CA TRP A 3 -2.14 16.03 9.41
C TRP A 3 -3.30 15.06 9.19
N GLU A 4 -3.86 14.51 10.28
CA GLU A 4 -5.02 13.60 10.24
C GLU A 4 -6.21 14.20 9.49
N LEU A 5 -6.59 15.43 9.84
CA LEU A 5 -7.71 16.12 9.19
C LEU A 5 -7.50 16.33 7.69
N ARG A 6 -6.25 16.30 7.20
CA ARG A 6 -5.94 16.46 5.78
C ARG A 6 -5.83 15.14 5.04
N TYR A 7 -5.37 14.09 5.71
CA TYR A 7 -4.84 12.90 5.04
C TYR A 7 -5.51 11.59 5.43
N VAL A 8 -6.18 11.51 6.58
CA VAL A 8 -6.96 10.33 6.99
C VAL A 8 -8.38 10.46 6.46
N HIS A 9 -8.97 9.35 6.01
CA HIS A 9 -10.36 9.36 5.55
C HIS A 9 -11.32 9.67 6.71
N PRO A 10 -12.34 10.53 6.54
CA PRO A 10 -13.24 10.93 7.64
C PRO A 10 -13.94 9.75 8.32
N ASP A 11 -14.26 8.70 7.57
CA ASP A 11 -14.93 7.51 8.11
C ASP A 11 -13.99 6.51 8.80
N TYR A 12 -12.67 6.67 8.68
CA TYR A 12 -11.69 5.70 9.19
C TYR A 12 -11.89 5.41 10.69
N HIS A 13 -12.01 6.46 11.51
CA HIS A 13 -12.13 6.29 12.96
C HIS A 13 -13.44 5.62 13.38
N LYS A 14 -14.52 5.86 12.64
CA LYS A 14 -15.81 5.19 12.88
C LYS A 14 -15.71 3.69 12.67
N LEU A 15 -14.90 3.25 11.70
CA LEU A 15 -14.68 1.82 11.42
C LEU A 15 -13.89 1.11 12.52
N LEU A 16 -13.19 1.84 13.39
CA LEU A 16 -12.50 1.25 14.54
C LEU A 16 -13.42 0.98 15.74
N GLU A 17 -14.62 1.56 15.77
CA GLU A 17 -15.61 1.31 16.84
C GLU A 17 -15.97 -0.18 16.89
N GLU A 18 -16.06 -0.78 18.09
CA GLU A 18 -16.18 -2.24 18.27
C GLU A 18 -17.38 -2.83 17.54
N GLU A 19 -18.50 -2.10 17.51
CA GLU A 19 -19.77 -2.52 16.92
C GLU A 19 -19.81 -2.40 15.39
N VAL A 20 -18.82 -1.73 14.79
CA VAL A 20 -18.78 -1.52 13.34
C VAL A 20 -18.02 -2.67 12.68
N GLU A 21 -18.72 -3.40 11.81
CA GLU A 21 -18.15 -4.48 11.01
C GLU A 21 -17.37 -3.92 9.81
N VAL A 22 -16.17 -4.46 9.57
CA VAL A 22 -15.32 -4.09 8.43
C VAL A 22 -15.65 -5.03 7.28
N LYS A 23 -16.00 -4.46 6.12
CA LYS A 23 -16.38 -5.22 4.93
C LYS A 23 -15.23 -6.13 4.48
N GLN A 24 -15.55 -7.39 4.20
CA GLN A 24 -14.65 -8.30 3.50
C GLN A 24 -14.97 -8.31 2.00
N ALA A 25 -13.94 -8.16 1.16
CA ALA A 25 -14.06 -8.33 -0.30
C ALA A 25 -14.03 -9.82 -0.69
N CYS A 26 -13.24 -10.61 0.03
CA CYS A 26 -13.21 -12.08 -0.02
C CYS A 26 -12.68 -12.61 1.33
N PRO A 27 -12.64 -13.94 1.57
CA PRO A 27 -12.21 -14.49 2.85
C PRO A 27 -10.85 -13.93 3.29
N ASP A 28 -10.81 -13.36 4.49
CA ASP A 28 -9.62 -12.74 5.11
C ASP A 28 -9.03 -11.53 4.35
N VAL A 29 -9.81 -10.91 3.45
CA VAL A 29 -9.44 -9.67 2.75
C VAL A 29 -10.44 -8.58 3.09
N TYR A 30 -9.99 -7.58 3.84
CA TYR A 30 -10.81 -6.48 4.33
C TYR A 30 -10.63 -5.22 3.47
N ASP A 31 -11.74 -4.57 3.17
CA ASP A 31 -11.85 -3.40 2.29
C ASP A 31 -12.45 -2.24 3.09
N TYR A 32 -11.67 -1.16 3.28
CA TYR A 32 -12.06 -0.02 4.09
C TYR A 32 -11.37 1.27 3.66
N PRO A 33 -12.02 2.43 3.84
CA PRO A 33 -11.39 3.72 3.61
C PRO A 33 -10.37 4.06 4.71
N LEU A 34 -9.14 4.39 4.30
CA LEU A 34 -8.03 4.69 5.21
C LEU A 34 -7.50 6.12 5.03
N VAL A 35 -7.16 6.50 3.80
CA VAL A 35 -6.59 7.81 3.46
C VAL A 35 -7.54 8.65 2.62
N SER A 36 -7.40 9.97 2.68
CA SER A 36 -8.13 10.90 1.83
C SER A 36 -7.65 10.88 0.37
N GLU A 37 -8.49 11.33 -0.57
CA GLU A 37 -8.09 11.56 -1.96
C GLU A 37 -6.89 12.51 -2.07
N ARG A 38 -6.82 13.50 -1.18
CA ARG A 38 -5.71 14.46 -1.12
C ARG A 38 -4.38 13.75 -0.84
N PHE A 39 -4.37 12.81 0.10
CA PHE A 39 -3.18 12.03 0.40
C PHE A 39 -2.73 11.25 -0.84
N CYS A 40 -3.65 10.52 -1.47
CA CYS A 40 -3.38 9.75 -2.69
C CYS A 40 -2.78 10.64 -3.79
N LYS A 41 -3.38 11.81 -4.03
CA LYS A 41 -2.88 12.76 -5.03
C LYS A 41 -1.47 13.24 -4.71
N GLU A 42 -1.24 13.74 -3.50
CA GLU A 42 0.04 14.36 -3.14
C GLU A 42 1.19 13.34 -3.08
N ILE A 43 0.94 12.11 -2.63
CA ILE A 43 1.98 11.07 -2.65
C ILE A 43 2.29 10.62 -4.09
N ILE A 44 1.30 10.55 -4.98
CA ILE A 44 1.54 10.28 -6.41
C ILE A 44 2.38 11.40 -7.03
N GLU A 45 2.07 12.66 -6.74
CA GLU A 45 2.83 13.81 -7.20
C GLU A 45 4.29 13.76 -6.72
N GLU A 46 4.54 13.35 -5.47
CA GLU A 46 5.89 13.15 -4.92
C GLU A 46 6.66 12.04 -5.65
N MET A 47 6.00 10.90 -5.93
CA MET A 47 6.63 9.78 -6.66
C MET A 47 6.99 10.17 -8.10
N GLU A 48 6.08 10.87 -8.78
CA GLU A 48 6.33 11.36 -10.14
C GLU A 48 7.39 12.48 -10.15
N HIS A 49 7.46 13.32 -9.10
CA HIS A 49 8.51 14.32 -8.93
C HIS A 49 9.89 13.68 -8.74
N PHE A 50 9.99 12.61 -7.95
CA PHE A 50 11.23 11.85 -7.81
C PHE A 50 11.64 11.17 -9.13
N GLY A 51 10.68 10.58 -9.83
CA GLY A 51 10.79 10.16 -11.24
C GLY A 51 11.71 8.98 -11.52
N LYS A 52 12.44 8.44 -10.53
CA LYS A 52 13.36 7.30 -10.69
C LYS A 52 12.69 5.96 -10.43
N TRP A 53 11.63 5.70 -11.20
CA TRP A 53 10.92 4.42 -11.24
C TRP A 53 11.88 3.26 -11.60
N SER A 54 11.63 2.09 -11.04
CA SER A 54 12.27 0.86 -11.51
C SER A 54 11.94 0.64 -12.99
N ASP A 55 12.76 -0.15 -13.68
CA ASP A 55 12.46 -0.53 -15.07
C ASP A 55 11.44 -1.68 -15.19
N GLY A 56 11.07 -2.31 -14.05
CA GLY A 56 10.19 -3.48 -13.98
C GLY A 56 10.90 -4.79 -14.31
N SER A 57 12.24 -4.82 -14.33
CA SER A 57 13.02 -6.03 -14.55
C SER A 57 13.38 -6.72 -13.24
N ASN A 58 13.73 -8.01 -13.31
CA ASN A 58 14.16 -8.75 -12.12
C ASN A 58 15.47 -8.23 -11.51
N LYS A 59 16.23 -7.36 -12.19
CA LYS A 59 17.49 -6.83 -11.66
C LYS A 59 17.24 -5.42 -11.18
N ASP A 60 17.37 -5.23 -9.87
CA ASP A 60 17.21 -3.93 -9.26
C ASP A 60 18.32 -3.69 -8.21
N GLU A 61 19.29 -2.86 -8.57
CA GLU A 61 20.43 -2.52 -7.70
C GLU A 61 20.02 -1.66 -6.49
N ARG A 62 18.78 -1.13 -6.48
CA ARG A 62 18.24 -0.29 -5.41
C ARG A 62 17.78 -1.13 -4.20
N ILE A 63 17.56 -2.43 -4.40
CA ILE A 63 17.14 -3.37 -3.34
C ILE A 63 18.30 -4.28 -2.89
N ALA A 64 18.23 -4.73 -1.64
CA ALA A 64 19.24 -5.62 -1.07
C ALA A 64 19.29 -6.95 -1.84
N GLY A 65 20.45 -7.26 -2.43
CA GLY A 65 20.66 -8.49 -3.21
C GLY A 65 20.52 -8.32 -4.73
N GLY A 66 20.07 -7.16 -5.22
CA GLY A 66 20.10 -6.84 -6.66
C GLY A 66 19.08 -7.60 -7.52
N TYR A 67 18.18 -8.39 -6.92
CA TYR A 67 17.28 -9.26 -7.64
C TYR A 67 15.89 -9.32 -7.01
N GLU A 68 14.86 -9.03 -7.81
CA GLU A 68 13.46 -9.12 -7.42
C GLU A 68 12.80 -10.30 -8.11
N ASN A 69 12.21 -11.21 -7.34
CA ASN A 69 11.55 -12.39 -7.90
C ASN A 69 10.31 -12.02 -8.70
N VAL A 70 9.58 -10.99 -8.29
CA VAL A 70 8.33 -10.56 -8.90
C VAL A 70 8.41 -9.06 -9.13
N PRO A 71 9.02 -8.61 -10.24
CA PRO A 71 9.39 -7.22 -10.39
C PRO A 71 8.19 -6.32 -10.63
N THR A 72 8.22 -5.14 -10.01
CA THR A 72 7.25 -4.07 -10.21
C THR A 72 7.92 -2.78 -10.65
N ARG A 73 7.18 -1.91 -11.36
CA ARG A 73 7.57 -0.54 -11.61
C ARG A 73 7.27 0.32 -10.39
N ASP A 74 8.29 0.54 -9.58
CA ASP A 74 8.11 1.10 -8.25
C ASP A 74 9.16 2.13 -7.81
N ILE A 75 8.80 2.80 -6.71
CA ILE A 75 9.67 3.64 -5.90
C ILE A 75 9.43 3.26 -4.43
N HIS A 76 10.50 2.92 -3.73
CA HIS A 76 10.47 2.64 -2.29
C HIS A 76 10.47 3.92 -1.46
N MET A 77 9.78 3.89 -0.32
CA MET A 77 9.65 5.01 0.61
C MET A 77 11.01 5.49 1.14
N ASN A 78 12.00 4.61 1.26
CA ASN A 78 13.35 4.99 1.67
C ASN A 78 14.08 5.84 0.61
N GLN A 79 13.77 5.67 -0.68
CA GLN A 79 14.40 6.41 -1.78
C GLN A 79 14.01 7.89 -1.78
N ILE A 80 12.83 8.21 -1.24
CA ILE A 80 12.33 9.58 -1.08
C ILE A 80 12.41 10.08 0.38
N GLY A 81 13.04 9.33 1.29
CA GLY A 81 13.20 9.72 2.70
C GLY A 81 11.92 9.64 3.55
N PHE A 82 10.90 8.92 3.10
CA PHE A 82 9.60 8.78 3.77
C PHE A 82 9.50 7.56 4.70
N GLU A 83 10.50 6.66 4.69
CA GLU A 83 10.50 5.41 5.46
C GLU A 83 9.97 5.55 6.90
N ARG A 84 10.55 6.47 7.69
CA ARG A 84 10.14 6.67 9.10
C ARG A 84 8.73 7.24 9.25
N HIS A 85 8.32 8.12 8.34
CA HIS A 85 6.96 8.68 8.33
C HIS A 85 5.94 7.61 7.97
N TRP A 86 6.32 6.71 7.07
CA TRP A 86 5.47 5.62 6.62
C TRP A 86 5.31 4.53 7.69
N LEU A 87 6.39 4.18 8.40
CA LEU A 87 6.31 3.29 9.57
C LEU A 87 5.42 3.87 10.68
N PHE A 88 5.52 5.18 10.95
CA PHE A 88 4.61 5.85 11.88
C PHE A 88 3.16 5.76 11.41
N PHE A 89 2.89 6.02 10.13
CA PHE A 89 1.55 5.88 9.56
C PHE A 89 1.00 4.45 9.72
N MET A 90 1.83 3.43 9.52
CA MET A 90 1.45 2.03 9.72
C MET A 90 1.09 1.73 11.17
N ASP A 91 1.93 2.17 12.11
CA ASP A 91 1.72 1.96 13.54
C ASP A 91 0.46 2.64 14.07
N GLU A 92 0.15 3.83 13.55
CA GLU A 92 -0.96 4.65 14.03
C GLU A 92 -2.29 4.35 13.32
N TYR A 93 -2.27 3.98 12.03
CA TYR A 93 -3.51 3.84 11.25
C TYR A 93 -3.73 2.45 10.63
N VAL A 94 -2.69 1.69 10.32
CA VAL A 94 -2.86 0.34 9.76
C VAL A 94 -3.00 -0.70 10.87
N ARG A 95 -2.12 -0.65 11.86
CA ARG A 95 -2.08 -1.61 12.98
C ARG A 95 -3.41 -1.68 13.76
N PRO A 96 -4.06 -0.58 14.15
CA PRO A 96 -5.34 -0.69 14.89
C PRO A 96 -6.43 -1.40 14.09
N MET A 97 -6.47 -1.19 12.77
CA MET A 97 -7.42 -1.90 11.91
C MET A 97 -7.05 -3.38 11.82
N GLN A 98 -5.78 -3.70 11.60
CA GLN A 98 -5.29 -5.08 11.58
C GLN A 98 -5.63 -5.81 12.89
N GLU A 99 -5.37 -5.22 14.05
CA GLU A 99 -5.66 -5.81 15.36
C GLU A 99 -7.17 -6.05 15.56
N LYS A 100 -8.02 -5.16 15.04
CA LYS A 100 -9.48 -5.31 15.04
C LYS A 100 -9.93 -6.51 14.19
N VAL A 101 -9.42 -6.65 12.97
CA VAL A 101 -9.92 -7.65 12.02
C VAL A 101 -9.24 -9.03 12.18
N PHE A 102 -8.03 -9.07 12.74
CA PHE A 102 -7.27 -10.29 13.01
C PHE A 102 -7.01 -10.43 14.52
N ILE A 103 -8.09 -10.71 15.25
CA ILE A 103 -8.08 -10.84 16.71
C ILE A 103 -7.03 -11.88 17.13
N GLY A 104 -6.13 -11.47 18.04
CA GLY A 104 -5.06 -12.33 18.56
C GLY A 104 -3.70 -12.12 17.89
N TYR A 105 -3.63 -11.38 16.78
CA TYR A 105 -2.36 -10.97 16.18
C TYR A 105 -1.99 -9.55 16.63
N TYR A 106 -0.92 -9.44 17.41
CA TYR A 106 -0.44 -8.17 17.97
C TYR A 106 1.04 -8.00 17.64
N HIS A 107 1.38 -6.89 16.98
CA HIS A 107 2.75 -6.57 16.63
C HIS A 107 2.98 -5.05 16.70
N LYS A 108 3.80 -4.62 17.66
CA LYS A 108 4.15 -3.21 17.89
C LYS A 108 5.60 -3.07 18.35
N PRO A 109 6.44 -2.23 17.72
CA PRO A 109 6.13 -1.43 16.53
C PRO A 109 5.93 -2.31 15.30
N ILE A 110 5.22 -1.79 14.31
CA ILE A 110 5.19 -2.37 12.98
C ILE A 110 6.58 -2.24 12.35
N GLU A 111 7.09 -3.33 11.80
CA GLU A 111 8.37 -3.37 11.10
C GLU A 111 8.16 -3.82 9.65
N SER A 112 8.59 -3.00 8.71
CA SER A 112 8.62 -3.34 7.29
C SER A 112 9.91 -2.87 6.64
N ASN A 113 10.46 -3.70 5.77
CA ASN A 113 11.58 -3.37 4.89
C ASN A 113 11.16 -3.20 3.42
N MET A 114 9.89 -3.43 3.11
CA MET A 114 9.32 -3.44 1.75
C MET A 114 8.10 -2.53 1.72
N MET A 115 8.39 -1.26 1.43
CA MET A 115 7.43 -0.16 1.43
C MET A 115 7.58 0.66 0.16
N PHE A 116 6.65 0.53 -0.77
CA PHE A 116 6.80 1.13 -2.09
C PHE A 116 5.47 1.47 -2.74
N VAL A 117 5.57 2.37 -3.73
CA VAL A 117 4.47 2.71 -4.62
C VAL A 117 4.73 2.05 -5.96
N VAL A 118 3.79 1.23 -6.41
CA VAL A 118 3.81 0.63 -7.74
C VAL A 118 2.99 1.46 -8.70
N ARG A 119 3.41 1.52 -9.97
CA ARG A 119 2.66 2.16 -11.06
C ARG A 119 2.40 1.18 -12.19
N TYR A 120 1.12 0.98 -12.51
CA TYR A 120 0.71 0.22 -13.69
C TYR A 120 0.30 1.13 -14.83
N ARG A 121 0.85 0.88 -16.03
CA ARG A 121 0.48 1.55 -17.29
C ARG A 121 0.49 0.55 -18.44
N PRO A 122 -0.44 0.65 -19.42
CA PRO A 122 -0.49 -0.25 -20.57
C PRO A 122 0.81 -0.30 -21.40
N ASP A 123 1.51 0.83 -21.51
CA ASP A 123 2.75 1.01 -22.27
C ASP A 123 4.03 0.68 -21.47
N GLU A 124 3.89 0.38 -20.18
CA GLU A 124 5.00 0.02 -19.29
C GLU A 124 4.79 -1.38 -18.72
N GLN A 125 4.28 -1.47 -17.48
CA GLN A 125 3.88 -2.71 -16.84
C GLN A 125 2.37 -2.66 -16.62
N SER A 126 1.63 -3.47 -17.37
CA SER A 126 0.16 -3.45 -17.36
C SER A 126 -0.46 -4.38 -16.31
N SER A 127 0.32 -5.33 -15.79
CA SER A 127 -0.16 -6.30 -14.79
C SER A 127 0.98 -6.86 -13.95
N LEU A 128 0.61 -7.57 -12.89
CA LEU A 128 1.50 -8.36 -12.06
C LEU A 128 1.07 -9.82 -12.09
N ARG A 129 2.02 -10.73 -12.27
CA ARG A 129 1.71 -12.16 -12.27
C ARG A 129 1.25 -12.63 -10.87
N PRO A 130 0.44 -13.69 -10.78
CA PRO A 130 0.11 -14.31 -9.50
C PRO A 130 1.37 -14.70 -8.73
N HIS A 131 1.41 -14.37 -7.44
CA HIS A 131 2.51 -14.65 -6.53
C HIS A 131 2.03 -14.63 -5.07
N HIS A 132 2.91 -15.07 -4.16
CA HIS A 132 2.76 -14.84 -2.73
C HIS A 132 3.75 -13.77 -2.30
N ASP A 133 3.30 -12.87 -1.43
CA ASP A 133 4.18 -11.91 -0.78
C ASP A 133 5.00 -12.57 0.31
N ALA A 134 6.21 -12.05 0.53
CA ALA A 134 7.05 -12.44 1.65
C ALA A 134 6.66 -11.67 2.94
N SER A 135 5.38 -11.74 3.34
CA SER A 135 4.81 -11.08 4.54
C SER A 135 3.87 -12.00 5.32
N THR A 136 3.72 -11.71 6.61
CA THR A 136 2.63 -12.20 7.44
C THR A 136 1.27 -11.58 7.03
N PHE A 137 1.23 -10.27 6.76
CA PHE A 137 0.07 -9.61 6.16
C PHE A 137 0.48 -8.49 5.21
N ARG A 138 -0.41 -8.19 4.26
CA ARG A 138 -0.31 -7.09 3.30
C ARG A 138 -1.38 -6.06 3.59
N TYR A 139 -1.08 -4.78 3.35
CA TYR A 139 -2.12 -3.81 3.02
C TYR A 139 -1.85 -3.17 1.66
N ALA A 140 -2.93 -2.77 0.99
CA ALA A 140 -2.89 -2.05 -0.27
C ALA A 140 -3.76 -0.79 -0.18
N LEU A 141 -3.20 0.37 -0.54
CA LEU A 141 -3.99 1.57 -0.81
C LEU A 141 -4.21 1.68 -2.32
N THR A 142 -5.40 2.09 -2.72
CA THR A 142 -5.76 2.37 -4.11
C THR A 142 -6.40 3.76 -4.19
N SER A 143 -6.01 4.56 -5.18
CA SER A 143 -6.43 5.97 -5.32
C SER A 143 -7.76 6.16 -6.04
N VAL A 144 -8.39 5.08 -6.47
CA VAL A 144 -9.64 5.04 -7.24
C VAL A 144 -10.49 3.94 -6.62
N GLU A 145 -11.81 3.93 -6.85
CA GLU A 145 -12.71 2.80 -6.59
C GLU A 145 -12.34 1.55 -7.42
N LEU A 146 -11.05 1.23 -7.50
CA LEU A 146 -10.53 -0.03 -7.98
C LEU A 146 -10.62 -0.97 -6.79
N THR A 147 -11.58 -1.87 -6.88
CA THR A 147 -11.69 -3.00 -5.97
C THR A 147 -10.48 -3.92 -6.18
N PHE A 148 -10.17 -4.77 -5.21
CA PHE A 148 -9.13 -5.81 -5.37
C PHE A 148 -9.31 -6.66 -6.66
N LEU A 149 -10.54 -6.77 -7.17
CA LEU A 149 -10.87 -7.46 -8.41
C LEU A 149 -10.40 -6.71 -9.67
N ASP A 150 -10.38 -5.37 -9.63
CA ASP A 150 -9.94 -4.55 -10.75
C ASP A 150 -8.41 -4.58 -10.92
N MET A 151 -7.67 -4.93 -9.86
CA MET A 151 -6.22 -5.20 -9.93
C MET A 151 -5.87 -6.44 -10.79
N ILE A 152 -6.88 -7.23 -11.19
CA ILE A 152 -6.73 -8.45 -12.02
C ILE A 152 -7.17 -8.20 -13.47
N SER A 153 -7.80 -7.05 -13.77
CA SER A 153 -8.39 -6.76 -15.08
C SER A 153 -7.50 -5.82 -15.93
N PRO A 154 -7.19 -6.17 -17.20
CA PRO A 154 -6.29 -5.40 -18.06
C PRO A 154 -6.87 -4.12 -18.68
N GLU A 155 -8.10 -3.71 -18.35
CA GLU A 155 -8.83 -2.66 -19.09
C GLU A 155 -8.87 -1.26 -18.44
N GLY A 156 -8.15 -1.03 -17.33
CA GLY A 156 -8.23 0.22 -16.56
C GLY A 156 -6.94 1.02 -16.46
N SER A 157 -7.06 2.34 -16.62
CA SER A 157 -6.01 3.37 -16.53
C SER A 157 -5.32 3.46 -15.15
N TYR A 158 -4.03 3.79 -15.14
CA TYR A 158 -3.18 4.22 -13.99
C TYR A 158 -3.61 3.73 -12.60
N THR A 159 -3.14 2.55 -12.21
CA THR A 159 -3.29 2.09 -10.83
C THR A 159 -1.99 2.36 -10.08
N PHE A 160 -2.06 3.21 -9.04
CA PHE A 160 -1.03 3.27 -8.01
C PHE A 160 -1.41 2.32 -6.88
N ILE A 161 -0.56 1.33 -6.62
CA ILE A 161 -0.78 0.34 -5.56
C ILE A 161 0.33 0.53 -4.54
N PHE A 162 -0.06 0.92 -3.33
CA PHE A 162 0.88 1.02 -2.22
C PHE A 162 0.96 -0.36 -1.59
N LEU A 163 2.00 -1.11 -1.91
CA LEU A 163 2.17 -2.46 -1.37
C LEU A 163 3.14 -2.41 -0.21
N LEU A 164 2.65 -2.87 0.94
CA LEU A 164 3.46 -3.04 2.12
C LEU A 164 3.38 -4.45 2.67
N ILE A 165 4.56 -5.02 2.85
CA ILE A 165 4.83 -6.39 3.26
C ILE A 165 5.46 -6.29 4.66
N ASN A 166 4.70 -6.63 5.70
CA ASN A 166 5.27 -6.85 7.04
C ASN A 166 5.68 -8.31 7.15
N ALA A 167 6.96 -8.59 7.38
CA ALA A 167 7.42 -9.92 7.76
C ALA A 167 7.06 -10.17 9.23
#